data_AF-T1AM29-F1
#
_entry.id   AF-T1AM29-F1
#
_cell.length_a   1.000
_cell.length_b   1.000
_cell.length_c   1.000
_cell.angle_alpha   90.00
_cell.angle_beta   90.00
_cell.angle_gamma   90.00
#
_symmetry.space_group_name_H-M   'P 1'
#
loop_
_entity.id
_entity.type
_entity.pdbx_description
1 polymer ?
#
loop_
_entity_poly.entity_id
_entity_poly.type
_entity_poly.pdbx_seq_one_letter_code
_entity_poly.pdbx_strand_id
1 'polypeptide(L)'
;YVVGKENEASLRRKRLMVQVIAHELAHQWFGDLVTMNWWDEVWLNESFAEFMMYKATDVLFPEWGMKEEYLYEVIDDAFIEDGLKNTHEISRYVRQPWEIDSAFDPITYEKGGAVLHMFEGYTGSETFRKGLHNYLKEHSYSNASGNDLWESIDVAGKKEGR
;
A
#
# COMPACT_ATOMS: atom_id res chain seq x y z
N TYR A 1 22.75 1.71 10.40
CA TYR A 1 22.67 0.68 11.47
C TYR A 1 22.02 -0.56 10.88
N VAL A 2 22.81 -1.57 10.48
CA VAL A 2 22.29 -2.85 10.00
C VAL A 2 22.30 -3.80 11.19
N VAL A 3 21.14 -4.00 11.83
CA VAL A 3 21.06 -4.79 13.07
C VAL A 3 20.69 -6.24 12.75
N GLY A 4 21.71 -7.00 12.34
CA GLY A 4 21.67 -8.46 12.31
C GLY A 4 22.86 -9.02 11.52
N LYS A 5 23.77 -9.71 12.20
CA LYS A 5 24.67 -10.63 11.49
C LYS A 5 23.79 -11.69 10.83
N GLU A 6 24.05 -11.96 9.55
CA GLU A 6 23.24 -12.84 8.69
C GLU A 6 22.93 -14.21 9.32
N ASN A 7 23.82 -14.70 10.20
CA ASN A 7 23.73 -16.00 10.85
C ASN A 7 23.18 -15.99 12.30
N GLU A 8 22.80 -14.83 12.86
CA GLU A 8 22.33 -14.73 14.25
C GLU A 8 20.85 -14.27 14.38
N ALA A 9 20.26 -13.74 13.31
CA ALA A 9 18.86 -13.27 13.34
C ALA A 9 17.86 -14.42 13.10
N SER A 10 16.79 -14.48 13.90
CA SER A 10 15.66 -15.39 13.67
C SER A 10 14.98 -15.10 12.33
N LEU A 11 14.33 -16.11 11.72
CA LEU A 11 13.58 -15.93 10.48
C LEU A 11 12.55 -14.79 10.60
N ARG A 12 11.81 -14.73 11.71
CA ARG A 12 10.88 -13.64 12.01
C ARG A 12 11.54 -12.27 11.92
N ARG A 13 12.74 -12.11 12.49
CA ARG A 13 13.48 -10.83 12.44
C ARG A 13 13.94 -10.49 11.02
N LYS A 14 14.38 -11.48 10.25
CA LYS A 14 14.75 -11.28 8.83
C LYS A 14 13.54 -10.83 8.00
N ARG A 15 12.39 -11.48 8.18
CA ARG A 15 11.12 -11.12 7.52
C ARG A 15 10.74 -9.67 7.81
N LEU A 16 10.65 -9.30 9.10
CA LEU A 16 10.33 -7.93 9.52
C LEU A 16 11.30 -6.90 8.92
N MET A 17 12.60 -7.20 8.88
CA MET A 17 13.58 -6.28 8.28
C MET A 17 13.36 -6.11 6.78
N VAL A 18 13.13 -7.21 6.04
CA VAL A 18 12.87 -7.14 4.59
C VAL A 18 11.57 -6.40 4.31
N GLN A 19 10.52 -6.68 5.08
CA GLN A 19 9.22 -6.02 5.00
C GLN A 19 9.37 -4.50 5.19
N VAL A 20 9.98 -4.07 6.29
CA VAL A 20 10.22 -2.63 6.53
C VAL A 20 11.05 -2.01 5.41
N ILE A 21 12.13 -2.66 4.96
CA ILE A 21 12.93 -2.14 3.85
C ILE A 21 12.09 -2.01 2.56
N ALA A 22 11.23 -2.99 2.26
CA ALA A 22 10.37 -2.95 1.09
C ALA A 22 9.30 -1.85 1.19
N HIS A 23 8.71 -1.65 2.38
CA HIS A 23 7.77 -0.56 2.69
C HIS A 23 8.40 0.81 2.43
N GLU A 24 9.55 1.07 3.08
CA GLU A 24 10.23 2.36 2.95
C GLU A 24 10.77 2.61 1.52
N LEU A 25 11.15 1.55 0.81
CA LEU A 25 11.52 1.66 -0.60
C LEU A 25 10.32 1.97 -1.49
N ALA A 26 9.13 1.45 -1.20
CA ALA A 26 7.92 1.77 -1.95
C ALA A 26 7.57 3.26 -1.82
N HIS A 27 7.83 3.87 -0.66
CA HIS A 27 7.63 5.31 -0.45
C HIS A 27 8.44 6.21 -1.38
N GLN A 28 9.57 5.72 -1.89
CA GLN A 28 10.37 6.46 -2.89
C GLN A 28 9.57 6.79 -4.17
N TRP A 29 8.51 6.01 -4.46
CA TRP A 29 7.56 6.30 -5.53
C TRP A 29 6.22 6.82 -5.01
N PHE A 30 5.65 6.16 -3.99
CA PHE A 30 4.35 6.50 -3.39
C PHE A 30 4.53 7.19 -2.05
N GLY A 31 4.66 8.51 -2.09
CA GLY A 31 4.86 9.38 -0.93
C GLY A 31 5.93 10.43 -1.15
N ASP A 32 7.04 10.06 -1.79
CA ASP A 32 8.14 10.98 -2.11
C ASP A 32 8.01 11.55 -3.54
N LEU A 33 7.99 10.69 -4.56
CA LEU A 33 7.87 11.13 -5.97
C LEU A 33 6.50 11.71 -6.28
N VAL A 34 5.44 11.06 -5.77
CA VAL A 34 4.07 11.57 -5.80
C VAL A 34 3.52 11.52 -4.39
N THR A 35 3.15 12.67 -3.84
CA THR A 35 2.65 12.79 -2.46
C THR A 35 1.14 13.06 -2.49
N MET A 36 0.37 12.58 -1.51
CA MET A 36 -1.04 12.95 -1.44
C MET A 36 -1.23 14.48 -1.36
N ASN A 37 -2.36 14.98 -1.88
CA ASN A 37 -2.72 16.41 -1.80
C ASN A 37 -2.90 16.88 -0.35
N TRP A 38 -3.48 16.02 0.49
CA TRP A 38 -3.72 16.28 1.90
C TRP A 38 -3.83 14.97 2.69
N TRP A 39 -3.76 15.07 4.01
CA TRP A 39 -3.69 13.93 4.93
C TRP A 39 -4.95 13.05 4.97
N ASP A 40 -6.06 13.52 4.39
CA ASP A 40 -7.26 12.70 4.17
C ASP A 40 -7.08 11.61 3.10
N GLU A 41 -5.98 11.67 2.36
CA GLU A 41 -5.57 10.67 1.38
C GLU A 41 -4.22 10.02 1.72
N VAL A 42 -3.82 9.98 3.00
CA VAL A 42 -2.57 9.34 3.45
C VAL A 42 -2.46 7.85 3.04
N TRP A 43 -3.59 7.20 2.79
CA TRP A 43 -3.68 5.86 2.21
C TRP A 43 -2.94 5.73 0.86
N LEU A 44 -2.85 6.80 0.05
CA LEU A 44 -2.07 6.79 -1.20
C LEU A 44 -0.59 6.50 -0.97
N ASN A 45 -0.08 6.81 0.21
CA ASN A 45 1.29 6.51 0.60
C ASN A 45 1.33 5.16 1.32
N GLU A 46 0.63 5.05 2.44
CA GLU A 46 0.79 3.94 3.39
C GLU A 46 0.17 2.63 2.88
N SER A 47 -1.03 2.67 2.29
CA SER A 47 -1.64 1.47 1.71
C SER A 47 -0.83 0.92 0.54
N PHE A 48 -0.22 1.81 -0.26
CA PHE A 48 0.62 1.40 -1.38
C PHE A 48 1.93 0.81 -0.92
N ALA A 49 2.55 1.38 0.12
CA ALA A 49 3.75 0.84 0.72
C ALA A 49 3.48 -0.55 1.34
N GLU A 50 2.36 -0.72 2.04
CA GLU A 50 1.88 -2.00 2.58
C GLU A 50 1.68 -3.05 1.46
N PHE A 51 0.94 -2.67 0.41
CA PHE A 51 0.69 -3.52 -0.75
C PHE A 51 2.00 -3.95 -1.45
N MET A 52 2.92 -3.01 -1.67
CA MET A 52 4.20 -3.28 -2.33
C MET A 52 5.15 -4.07 -1.43
N MET A 53 5.11 -3.87 -0.11
CA MET A 53 5.90 -4.61 0.87
C MET A 53 5.63 -6.12 0.75
N TYR A 54 4.36 -6.53 0.82
CA TYR A 54 4.00 -7.94 0.71
C TYR A 54 4.33 -8.51 -0.67
N LYS A 55 3.99 -7.77 -1.73
CA LYS A 55 4.22 -8.21 -3.11
C LYS A 55 5.71 -8.36 -3.44
N ALA A 56 6.53 -7.39 -3.05
CA ALA A 56 7.98 -7.45 -3.29
C ALA A 56 8.63 -8.55 -2.45
N THR A 57 8.21 -8.72 -1.19
CA THR A 57 8.73 -9.79 -0.33
C THR A 57 8.40 -11.17 -0.89
N ASP A 58 7.18 -11.39 -1.38
CA ASP A 58 6.77 -12.65 -2.03
C ASP A 58 7.60 -12.97 -3.27
N VAL A 59 7.93 -11.95 -4.08
CA VAL A 59 8.77 -12.12 -5.27
C VAL A 59 10.22 -12.44 -4.91
N LEU A 60 10.77 -11.80 -3.87
CA LEU A 60 12.16 -11.96 -3.46
C LEU A 60 12.40 -13.24 -2.65
N PHE A 61 11.41 -13.66 -1.86
CA PHE A 61 11.48 -14.80 -0.94
C PHE A 61 10.21 -15.66 -1.04
N PRO A 62 9.95 -16.31 -2.19
CA PRO A 62 8.73 -17.07 -2.43
C PRO A 62 8.53 -18.24 -1.44
N GLU A 63 9.60 -18.73 -0.84
CA GLU A 63 9.57 -19.79 0.16
C GLU A 63 9.05 -19.34 1.54
N TRP A 64 8.84 -18.04 1.76
CA TRP A 64 8.32 -17.51 3.02
C TRP A 64 6.80 -17.56 3.15
N GLY A 65 6.06 -17.87 2.08
CA GLY A 65 4.59 -17.99 2.12
C GLY A 65 3.90 -16.65 2.39
N MET A 66 4.41 -15.58 1.78
CA MET A 66 3.93 -14.21 2.00
C MET A 66 2.51 -13.99 1.51
N LYS A 67 2.10 -14.67 0.43
CA LYS A 67 0.71 -14.65 -0.07
C LYS A 67 -0.27 -15.21 0.96
N GLU A 68 0.06 -16.35 1.56
CA GLU A 68 -0.78 -16.95 2.59
C GLU A 68 -0.82 -16.07 3.83
N GLU A 69 0.33 -15.54 4.26
CA GLU A 69 0.41 -14.60 5.38
C GLU A 69 -0.45 -13.34 5.15
N TYR A 70 -0.42 -12.77 3.93
CA TYR A 70 -1.25 -11.61 3.59
C TYR A 70 -2.75 -11.87 3.80
N LEU A 71 -3.22 -13.07 3.44
CA LEU A 71 -4.63 -13.45 3.64
C LEU A 71 -5.00 -13.62 5.12
N TYR A 72 -4.07 -14.08 5.96
CA TYR A 72 -4.35 -14.37 7.37
C TYR A 72 -4.07 -13.21 8.32
N GLU A 73 -3.08 -12.38 8.02
CA GLU A 73 -2.68 -11.27 8.88
C GLU A 73 -3.36 -9.99 8.40
N VAL A 74 -3.06 -9.52 7.18
CA VAL A 74 -3.54 -8.23 6.68
C VAL A 74 -5.06 -8.21 6.50
N ILE A 75 -5.62 -9.23 5.83
CA ILE A 75 -7.06 -9.23 5.54
C ILE A 75 -7.90 -9.49 6.80
N ASP A 76 -7.46 -10.36 7.71
CA ASP A 76 -8.20 -10.65 8.94
C ASP A 76 -8.20 -9.43 9.87
N ASP A 77 -7.04 -8.80 10.07
CA ASP A 77 -6.92 -7.58 10.89
C ASP A 77 -7.75 -6.43 10.29
N ALA A 78 -7.71 -6.26 8.96
CA ALA A 78 -8.56 -5.29 8.27
C ALA A 78 -10.06 -5.54 8.52
N PHE A 79 -10.53 -6.79 8.49
CA PHE A 79 -11.93 -7.12 8.77
C PHE A 79 -12.30 -6.92 10.23
N ILE A 80 -11.41 -7.24 11.17
CA ILE A 80 -11.63 -7.06 12.60
C ILE A 80 -11.79 -5.57 12.91
N GLU A 81 -10.85 -4.74 12.47
CA GLU A 81 -10.86 -3.30 12.72
C GLU A 81 -12.00 -2.60 11.99
N ASP A 82 -12.26 -2.96 10.73
CA ASP A 82 -13.37 -2.38 9.96
C ASP A 82 -14.76 -2.87 10.44
N GLY A 83 -14.81 -3.95 11.21
CA GLY A 83 -16.03 -4.44 11.85
C GLY A 83 -16.44 -3.66 13.11
N LEU A 84 -15.56 -2.81 13.64
CA LEU A 84 -15.82 -2.05 14.87
C LEU A 84 -16.75 -0.86 14.61
N LYS A 85 -17.51 -0.48 15.65
CA LYS A 85 -18.43 0.68 15.56
C LYS A 85 -17.71 2.02 15.39
N ASN A 86 -16.44 2.07 15.77
CA ASN A 86 -15.59 3.25 15.70
C ASN A 86 -14.58 3.18 14.54
N THR A 87 -14.83 2.32 13.54
CA THR A 87 -14.12 2.36 12.25
C THR A 87 -14.39 3.67 11.49
N HIS A 88 -13.72 3.85 10.36
CA HIS A 88 -13.92 4.95 9.43
C HIS A 88 -13.63 4.55 7.97
N GLU A 89 -13.84 5.49 7.04
CA GLU A 89 -13.51 5.34 5.63
C GLU A 89 -11.98 5.38 5.40
N ILE A 90 -11.47 4.69 4.37
CA ILE A 90 -10.04 4.72 4.01
C ILE A 90 -9.59 6.16 3.70
N SER A 91 -10.41 6.92 2.96
CA SER A 91 -10.23 8.36 2.84
C SER A 91 -11.08 9.05 3.90
N ARG A 92 -10.43 9.52 4.96
CA ARG A 92 -11.06 10.14 6.11
C ARG A 92 -10.69 11.60 6.20
N TYR A 93 -11.67 12.47 6.38
CA TYR A 93 -11.42 13.91 6.51
C TYR A 93 -10.53 14.23 7.72
N VAL A 94 -9.36 14.84 7.46
CA VAL A 94 -8.42 15.36 8.46
C VAL A 94 -8.49 16.87 8.44
N ARG A 95 -9.02 17.48 9.52
CA ARG A 95 -9.26 18.93 9.57
C ARG A 95 -8.09 19.70 10.14
N GLN A 96 -7.39 19.11 11.11
CA GLN A 96 -6.37 19.79 11.91
C GLN A 96 -5.11 18.93 12.04
N PRO A 97 -3.91 19.55 12.17
CA PRO A 97 -2.66 18.80 12.20
C PRO A 97 -2.55 17.73 13.29
N TRP A 98 -3.19 17.92 14.44
CA TRP A 98 -3.15 16.94 15.53
C TRP A 98 -4.03 15.70 15.28
N GLU A 99 -4.88 15.72 14.25
CA GLU A 99 -5.69 14.57 13.85
C GLU A 99 -4.93 13.65 12.88
N ILE A 100 -3.82 14.12 12.32
CA ILE A 100 -3.00 13.39 11.34
C ILE A 100 -2.53 12.05 11.90
N ASP A 101 -2.01 12.03 13.12
CA ASP A 101 -1.50 10.80 13.74
C ASP A 101 -2.60 9.71 13.84
N SER A 102 -3.87 10.12 13.95
CA SER A 102 -5.00 9.18 14.00
C SER A 102 -5.40 8.60 12.64
N ALA A 103 -4.80 9.08 11.55
CA ALA A 103 -4.99 8.52 10.21
C ALA A 103 -3.97 7.40 9.92
N PHE A 104 -2.94 7.24 10.76
CA PHE A 104 -1.98 6.14 10.66
C PHE A 104 -2.46 4.96 11.50
N ASP A 105 -3.42 4.22 10.97
CA ASP A 105 -4.10 3.13 11.67
C ASP A 105 -4.41 1.95 10.74
N PRO A 106 -4.97 0.84 11.25
CA PRO A 106 -5.14 -0.33 10.42
C PRO A 106 -6.11 -0.22 9.24
N ILE A 107 -6.98 0.81 9.26
CA ILE A 107 -7.87 1.09 8.13
C ILE A 107 -7.05 1.67 6.97
N THR A 108 -6.09 2.54 7.27
CA THR A 108 -5.18 3.11 6.27
C THR A 108 -4.21 2.06 5.72
N TYR A 109 -3.60 1.24 6.57
CA TYR A 109 -2.58 0.28 6.12
C TYR A 109 -3.23 -0.98 5.54
N GLU A 110 -3.83 -1.82 6.39
CA GLU A 110 -4.25 -3.17 6.07
C GLU A 110 -5.47 -3.18 5.15
N LYS A 111 -6.53 -2.43 5.51
CA LYS A 111 -7.74 -2.36 4.66
C LYS A 111 -7.43 -1.67 3.33
N GLY A 112 -6.68 -0.58 3.34
CA GLY A 112 -6.24 0.11 2.13
C GLY A 112 -5.42 -0.80 1.20
N GLY A 113 -4.43 -1.50 1.74
CA GLY A 113 -3.63 -2.48 1.00
C GLY A 113 -4.47 -3.62 0.45
N ALA A 114 -5.40 -4.17 1.25
CA ALA A 114 -6.32 -5.22 0.82
C ALA A 114 -7.21 -4.78 -0.34
N VAL A 115 -7.71 -3.54 -0.31
CA VAL A 115 -8.49 -2.95 -1.41
C VAL A 115 -7.64 -2.79 -2.68
N LEU A 116 -6.37 -2.37 -2.57
CA LEU A 116 -5.45 -2.30 -3.72
C LEU A 116 -5.19 -3.69 -4.32
N HIS A 117 -5.00 -4.71 -3.48
CA HIS A 117 -4.86 -6.09 -3.92
C HIS A 117 -6.13 -6.59 -4.65
N MET A 118 -7.31 -6.24 -4.14
CA MET A 118 -8.59 -6.52 -4.81
C MET A 118 -8.68 -5.82 -6.18
N PHE A 119 -8.30 -4.54 -6.27
CA PHE A 119 -8.30 -3.80 -7.53
C PHE A 119 -7.31 -4.37 -8.55
N GLU A 120 -6.13 -4.80 -8.11
CA GLU A 120 -5.20 -5.52 -8.99
C GLU A 120 -5.84 -6.81 -9.52
N GLY A 121 -6.48 -7.60 -8.66
CA GLY A 121 -7.16 -8.82 -9.06
C GLY A 121 -8.33 -8.58 -10.02
N TYR A 122 -9.11 -7.52 -9.79
CA TYR A 122 -10.24 -7.13 -10.62
C TYR A 122 -9.82 -6.59 -11.99
N THR A 123 -8.86 -5.66 -12.01
CA THR A 123 -8.40 -5.02 -13.24
C THR A 123 -7.39 -5.88 -14.01
N GLY A 124 -6.71 -6.79 -13.34
CA GLY A 124 -5.60 -7.61 -13.83
C GLY A 124 -4.24 -6.91 -13.69
N SER A 125 -3.22 -7.66 -13.26
CA SER A 125 -1.89 -7.15 -12.90
C SER A 125 -1.21 -6.26 -13.94
N GLU A 126 -1.31 -6.59 -15.23
CA GLU A 126 -0.69 -5.77 -16.29
C GLU A 126 -1.39 -4.42 -16.45
N THR A 127 -2.72 -4.41 -16.42
CA THR A 127 -3.53 -3.19 -16.52
C THR A 127 -3.28 -2.29 -15.30
N PHE A 128 -3.33 -2.88 -14.11
CA PHE A 128 -3.08 -2.19 -12.85
C PHE A 128 -1.68 -1.55 -12.85
N ARG A 129 -0.64 -2.33 -13.16
CA ARG A 129 0.75 -1.85 -13.23
C ARG A 129 0.93 -0.72 -14.25
N LYS A 130 0.26 -0.78 -15.40
CA LYS A 130 0.26 0.31 -16.39
C LYS A 130 -0.43 1.56 -15.86
N GLY A 131 -1.55 1.41 -15.16
CA GLY A 131 -2.25 2.50 -14.48
C GLY A 131 -1.35 3.20 -13.47
N LEU A 132 -0.69 2.44 -12.59
CA LEU A 132 0.27 2.96 -11.62
C LEU A 132 1.44 3.69 -12.30
N HIS A 133 1.99 3.13 -13.37
CA HIS A 133 3.07 3.77 -14.12
C HIS A 133 2.64 5.11 -14.72
N ASN A 134 1.43 5.18 -15.29
CA ASN A 134 0.90 6.42 -15.84
C ASN A 134 0.67 7.47 -14.74
N TYR A 135 0.06 7.07 -13.62
CA TYR A 135 -0.15 7.92 -12.45
C TYR A 135 1.17 8.52 -11.94
N LEU A 136 2.16 7.67 -11.66
CA LEU A 136 3.46 8.13 -11.16
C LEU A 136 4.15 9.07 -12.16
N LYS A 137 4.03 8.80 -13.46
CA LYS A 137 4.65 9.63 -14.49
C LYS A 137 3.98 10.98 -14.64
N GLU A 138 2.64 11.02 -14.63
CA GLU A 138 1.87 12.25 -14.80
C GLU A 138 2.04 13.20 -13.61
N HIS A 139 2.07 12.65 -12.39
CA HIS A 139 2.14 13.42 -11.15
C HIS A 139 3.53 13.50 -10.52
N SER A 140 4.58 13.08 -11.24
CA SER A 140 5.97 13.09 -10.76
C SER A 140 6.38 14.47 -10.23
N TYR A 141 6.98 14.49 -9.04
CA TYR A 141 7.43 15.69 -8.32
C TYR A 141 6.29 16.66 -7.96
N SER A 142 5.08 16.14 -7.79
CA SER A 142 3.87 16.90 -7.47
C SER A 142 2.99 16.11 -6.50
N ASN A 143 1.88 16.74 -6.13
CA ASN A 143 0.82 16.10 -5.38
C ASN A 143 -0.25 15.50 -6.32
N ALA A 144 -0.99 14.52 -5.80
CA ALA A 144 -2.12 13.89 -6.48
C ALA A 144 -3.17 13.38 -5.48
N SER A 145 -4.35 13.08 -6.00
CA SER A 145 -5.49 12.51 -5.26
C SER A 145 -5.75 11.05 -5.62
N GLY A 146 -6.62 10.41 -4.84
CA GLY A 146 -7.14 9.08 -5.14
C GLY A 146 -7.89 9.04 -6.47
N ASN A 147 -8.60 10.12 -6.81
CA ASN A 147 -9.29 10.20 -8.09
C ASN A 147 -8.32 10.16 -9.28
N ASP A 148 -7.17 10.84 -9.18
CA ASP A 148 -6.14 10.85 -10.22
C ASP A 148 -5.57 9.44 -10.46
N LEU A 149 -5.38 8.67 -9.38
CA LEU A 149 -4.97 7.27 -9.45
C LEU A 149 -6.02 6.40 -10.15
N TRP A 150 -7.28 6.50 -9.73
CA TRP A 150 -8.36 5.71 -10.32
C TRP A 150 -8.59 6.04 -11.78
N GLU A 151 -8.50 7.32 -12.17
CA GLU A 151 -8.55 7.74 -13.56
C GLU A 151 -7.40 7.14 -14.38
N SER A 152 -6.19 7.13 -13.84
CA SER A 152 -5.03 6.52 -14.50
C SER A 152 -5.20 5.02 -14.75
N ILE A 153 -5.82 4.30 -13.80
CA ILE A 153 -6.14 2.87 -13.92
C ILE A 153 -7.28 2.63 -14.92
N ASP A 154 -8.34 3.44 -14.88
CA ASP A 154 -9.47 3.35 -15.82
C ASP A 154 -9.02 3.60 -17.28
N VAL A 155 -8.18 4.62 -17.50
CA VAL A 155 -7.57 4.90 -18.82
C VAL A 155 -6.71 3.71 -19.30
N ALA A 156 -6.01 3.03 -18.39
CA ALA A 156 -5.26 1.81 -18.74
C ALA A 156 -6.20 0.64 -19.10
N GLY A 157 -7.28 0.44 -18.35
CA GLY A 157 -8.29 -0.60 -18.60
C GLY A 157 -9.00 -0.46 -19.94
N LYS A 158 -9.49 0.75 -20.24
CA LYS A 158 -10.16 1.06 -21.52
C LYS A 158 -9.28 0.76 -22.73
N LYS A 159 -7.97 1.00 -22.64
CA LYS A 159 -7.01 0.70 -23.72
C LYS A 159 -6.82 -0.80 -23.96
N GLU A 160 -7.13 -1.64 -22.97
CA GLU A 160 -7.03 -3.10 -23.05
C GLU A 160 -8.38 -3.79 -23.30
N GLY A 161 -9.46 -3.01 -23.47
CA GLY A 161 -10.81 -3.54 -23.72
C GLY A 161 -11.46 -4.15 -22.48
N ARG A 162 -11.06 -3.71 -21.28
CA ARG A 162 -11.66 -4.05 -20.00
C ARG A 162 -12.59 -2.96 -19.51
#